data_AF-A0A4Q9MRY0-F1
#
_entry.id   AF-A0A4Q9MRY0-F1
#
_cell.length_a   1.000
_cell.length_b   1.000
_cell.length_c   1.000
_cell.angle_alpha   90.00
_cell.angle_beta   90.00
_cell.angle_gamma   90.00
#
_symmetry.space_group_name_H-M   'P 1'
#
loop_
_entity.id
_entity.type
_entity.pdbx_description
1 polymer ?
#
loop_
_entity_poly.entity_id
_entity_poly.type
_entity_poly.pdbx_seq_one_letter_code
_entity_poly.pdbx_strand_id
1 'polypeptide(L)'
;MGFSALHFEVKSSTSQDFFRDLVDEGKLGEGGHESFNWIVDQHDYHDTSPTQADKRLAKRQHRRHYFTFSVSGKWIRFIRWDRAGAVVSERFNILKHSELFCQFFWRFAHITDAERGYDLTVEPATPEQEETFRQAIQDHIIHQQKYTMIGLDSA
;
A
#
# COMPACT_ATOMS: atom_id res chain seq x y z
N MET A 1 -19.21 -7.80 -2.54
CA MET A 1 -17.90 -7.24 -2.14
C MET A 1 -18.04 -5.72 -2.04
N GLY A 2 -17.75 -5.10 -0.89
CA GLY A 2 -18.12 -3.70 -0.61
C GLY A 2 -16.97 -2.81 -0.14
N PHE A 3 -15.76 -2.96 -0.69
CA PHE A 3 -14.62 -2.10 -0.34
C PHE A 3 -14.26 -1.17 -1.50
N SER A 4 -13.74 0.01 -1.17
CA SER A 4 -13.46 1.07 -2.16
C SER A 4 -12.33 0.68 -3.11
N ALA A 5 -12.45 1.09 -4.37
CA ALA A 5 -11.40 0.89 -5.39
C ALA A 5 -10.28 1.95 -5.29
N LEU A 6 -10.55 3.07 -4.62
CA LEU A 6 -9.65 4.21 -4.41
C LEU A 6 -9.81 4.76 -3.00
N HIS A 7 -8.76 5.42 -2.50
CA HIS A 7 -8.78 6.10 -1.20
C HIS A 7 -8.10 7.47 -1.28
N PHE A 8 -8.64 8.42 -0.52
CA PHE A 8 -8.14 9.77 -0.41
C PHE A 8 -7.70 10.01 1.04
N GLU A 9 -6.43 10.33 1.20
CA GLU A 9 -5.89 10.83 2.45
C GLU A 9 -5.86 12.36 2.38
N VAL A 10 -6.76 13.01 3.11
CA VAL A 10 -6.88 14.48 3.12
C VAL A 10 -6.26 15.02 4.40
N LYS A 11 -5.23 15.85 4.26
CA LYS A 11 -4.46 16.43 5.35
C LYS A 11 -4.94 17.84 5.67
N SER A 12 -4.86 18.23 6.95
CA SER A 12 -5.36 19.52 7.41
C SER A 12 -4.45 20.69 7.04
N SER A 13 -3.18 20.43 6.75
CA SER A 13 -2.21 21.44 6.30
C SER A 13 -1.31 20.93 5.17
N THR A 14 -0.66 21.86 4.46
CA THR A 14 0.36 21.53 3.45
C THR A 14 1.65 20.99 4.08
N SER A 15 1.95 21.37 5.33
CA SER A 15 3.16 20.91 6.03
C SER A 15 3.13 19.45 6.43
N GLN A 16 1.97 18.80 6.33
CA GLN A 16 1.80 17.36 6.59
C GLN A 16 2.08 16.50 5.35
N ASP A 17 2.49 17.07 4.21
CA ASP A 17 2.97 16.27 3.08
C ASP A 17 4.31 15.61 3.45
N PHE A 18 4.27 14.30 3.64
CA PHE A 18 5.43 13.50 4.07
C PHE A 18 6.44 13.25 2.94
N PHE A 19 6.05 13.46 1.68
CA PHE A 19 6.90 13.21 0.53
C PHE A 19 7.57 14.51 0.06
N ARG A 20 8.82 14.40 -0.37
CA ARG A 20 9.57 15.50 -0.99
C ARG A 20 9.86 15.13 -2.43
N ASP A 21 9.63 16.08 -3.32
CA ASP A 21 10.00 15.93 -4.74
C ASP A 21 11.51 16.06 -4.88
N LEU A 22 12.08 15.34 -5.85
CA LEU A 22 13.46 15.58 -6.26
C LEU A 22 13.53 17.00 -6.82
N VAL A 23 14.51 17.76 -6.35
CA VAL A 23 14.75 19.11 -6.88
C VAL A 23 15.35 18.93 -8.25
N ASP A 24 14.79 19.61 -9.26
CA ASP A 24 15.27 19.61 -10.64
C ASP A 24 16.81 19.77 -10.66
N GLU A 25 17.54 18.69 -10.95
CA GLU A 25 19.01 18.62 -10.96
C GLU A 25 19.60 19.36 -12.19
N GLY A 26 19.11 20.55 -12.50
CA GLY A 26 19.85 21.49 -13.34
C GLY A 26 21.10 22.08 -12.67
N LYS A 27 21.42 21.66 -11.42
CA LYS A 27 22.54 22.16 -10.60
C LYS A 27 23.19 21.13 -9.68
N LEU A 28 23.13 19.83 -9.97
CA LEU A 28 23.93 18.85 -9.23
C LEU A 28 25.05 18.36 -10.15
N GLY A 29 26.27 18.73 -9.77
CA GLY A 29 27.49 18.33 -10.45
C GLY A 29 27.63 16.82 -10.44
N GLU A 30 28.31 16.33 -11.49
CA GLU A 30 28.61 14.92 -11.75
C GLU A 30 28.88 14.10 -10.47
N GLY A 31 28.08 13.05 -10.23
CA GLY A 31 28.44 11.95 -9.35
C GLY A 31 27.56 11.67 -8.12
N GLY A 32 26.38 12.27 -7.97
CA GLY A 32 25.47 12.00 -6.86
C GLY A 32 24.62 10.74 -7.06
N HIS A 33 25.00 9.61 -6.48
CA HIS A 33 24.05 8.49 -6.28
C HIS A 33 22.92 8.96 -5.35
N GLU A 34 21.70 9.13 -5.86
CA GLU A 34 20.55 9.50 -5.06
C GLU A 34 20.16 8.37 -4.08
N SER A 35 20.01 8.71 -2.81
CA SER A 35 19.65 7.79 -1.74
C SER A 35 18.14 7.75 -1.52
N PHE A 36 17.53 6.59 -1.75
CA PHE A 36 16.16 6.32 -1.30
C PHE A 36 16.20 6.01 0.19
N ASN A 37 15.92 7.00 1.03
CA ASN A 37 15.71 6.74 2.44
C ASN A 37 14.31 6.15 2.63
N TRP A 38 14.27 4.87 2.98
CA TRP A 38 13.08 4.27 3.57
C TRP A 38 12.79 5.06 4.85
N ILE A 39 11.70 5.82 4.87
CA ILE A 39 11.21 6.43 6.11
C ILE A 39 10.64 5.29 6.95
N VAL A 40 11.52 4.66 7.74
CA VAL A 40 11.18 3.64 8.75
C VAL A 40 11.04 4.30 10.12
N ASP A 41 11.04 5.63 10.21
CA ASP A 41 10.95 6.28 11.51
C ASP A 41 9.49 6.30 11.99
N GLN A 42 9.21 5.46 12.99
CA GLN A 42 7.90 5.24 13.59
C GLN A 42 7.54 6.32 14.62
N HIS A 43 8.41 7.30 14.88
CA HIS A 43 8.25 8.21 16.02
C HIS A 43 7.34 9.43 15.79
N ASP A 44 7.05 9.82 14.54
CA ASP A 44 6.10 10.90 14.23
C ASP A 44 4.71 10.36 13.85
N TYR A 45 4.24 9.37 14.60
CA TYR A 45 2.95 8.71 14.40
C TYR A 45 1.79 9.61 14.86
N HIS A 46 1.49 10.66 14.11
CA HIS A 46 0.17 11.26 14.17
C HIS A 46 -0.84 10.32 13.52
N ASP A 47 -2.01 10.20 14.13
CA ASP A 47 -3.11 9.24 13.90
C ASP A 47 -3.72 9.23 12.47
N THR A 48 -3.12 9.95 11.53
CA THR A 48 -3.56 10.12 10.14
C THR A 48 -2.57 9.59 9.10
N SER A 49 -1.58 8.77 9.47
CA SER A 49 -0.65 8.22 8.47
C SER A 49 -1.39 7.34 7.44
N PRO A 50 -1.03 7.40 6.14
CA PRO A 50 -1.70 6.65 5.06
C PRO A 50 -1.80 5.15 5.35
N THR A 51 -0.85 4.62 6.12
CA THR A 51 -0.71 3.19 6.40
C THR A 51 -1.91 2.49 7.01
N GLN A 52 -2.80 3.14 7.78
CA GLN A 52 -3.90 2.41 8.46
C GLN A 52 -5.09 2.09 7.55
N ALA A 53 -5.55 3.05 6.74
CA ALA A 53 -6.60 2.82 5.75
C ALA A 53 -6.09 1.92 4.61
N ASP A 54 -4.82 2.12 4.23
CA ASP A 54 -4.13 1.39 3.17
C ASP A 54 -3.92 -0.10 3.52
N LYS A 55 -3.54 -0.39 4.77
CA LYS A 55 -3.48 -1.77 5.28
C LYS A 55 -4.83 -2.48 5.18
N ARG A 56 -5.96 -1.77 5.34
CA ARG A 56 -7.29 -2.40 5.24
C ARG A 56 -7.63 -2.76 3.80
N LEU A 57 -7.28 -1.90 2.83
CA LEU A 57 -7.48 -2.18 1.41
C LEU A 57 -6.66 -3.39 0.95
N ALA A 58 -5.39 -3.43 1.34
CA ALA A 58 -4.49 -4.54 1.00
C ALA A 58 -4.85 -5.87 1.70
N LYS A 59 -5.37 -5.83 2.94
CA LYS A 59 -5.69 -7.05 3.71
C LYS A 59 -7.06 -7.65 3.40
N ARG A 60 -8.00 -6.85 2.90
CA ARG A 60 -9.40 -7.29 2.72
C ARG A 60 -9.78 -7.55 1.27
N GLN A 61 -8.90 -7.24 0.33
CA GLN A 61 -9.10 -7.53 -1.09
C GLN A 61 -7.84 -8.18 -1.66
N HIS A 62 -8.03 -9.21 -2.48
CA HIS A 62 -6.94 -9.80 -3.23
C HIS A 62 -6.46 -8.80 -4.27
N ARG A 63 -5.35 -8.11 -3.95
CA ARG A 63 -4.74 -7.10 -4.80
C ARG A 63 -3.24 -7.31 -4.93
N ARG A 64 -2.74 -7.05 -6.14
CA ARG A 64 -1.30 -6.95 -6.47
C ARG A 64 -0.78 -5.54 -6.21
N HIS A 65 -1.62 -4.53 -6.50
CA HIS A 65 -1.38 -3.13 -6.22
C HIS A 65 -2.69 -2.36 -6.02
N TYR A 66 -2.62 -1.12 -5.56
CA TYR A 66 -3.77 -0.22 -5.46
C TYR A 66 -3.31 1.24 -5.52
N PHE A 67 -4.26 2.14 -5.76
CA PHE A 67 -3.98 3.57 -5.90
C PHE A 67 -4.65 4.38 -4.80
N THR A 68 -3.93 5.37 -4.29
CA THR A 68 -4.46 6.36 -3.35
C THR A 68 -4.04 7.77 -3.75
N PHE A 69 -4.70 8.76 -3.16
CA PHE A 69 -4.38 10.17 -3.35
C PHE A 69 -4.00 10.77 -2.01
N SER A 70 -2.84 11.42 -1.95
CA SER A 70 -2.48 12.30 -0.83
C SER A 70 -2.84 13.73 -1.19
N VAL A 71 -3.75 14.34 -0.42
CA VAL A 71 -4.24 15.71 -0.62
C VAL A 71 -3.78 16.57 0.55
N SER A 72 -3.10 17.68 0.25
CA SER A 72 -2.57 18.61 1.26
C SER A 72 -2.84 20.05 0.83
N GLY A 73 -3.99 20.58 1.24
CA GLY A 73 -4.53 21.82 0.68
C GLY A 73 -4.82 21.67 -0.81
N LYS A 74 -4.20 22.50 -1.65
CA LYS A 74 -4.34 22.46 -3.12
C LYS A 74 -3.40 21.46 -3.81
N TRP A 75 -2.50 20.82 -3.06
CA TRP A 75 -1.49 19.92 -3.60
C TRP A 75 -1.97 18.47 -3.55
N ILE A 76 -1.77 17.75 -4.64
CA ILE A 76 -2.14 16.34 -4.77
C ILE A 76 -0.95 15.52 -5.24
N ARG A 77 -0.81 14.32 -4.68
CA ARG A 77 0.08 13.26 -5.17
C ARG A 77 -0.74 12.02 -5.52
N PHE A 78 -0.40 11.38 -6.62
CA PHE A 78 -0.86 10.02 -6.93
C PHE A 78 0.10 9.04 -6.29
N ILE A 79 -0.44 8.02 -5.61
CA ILE A 79 0.36 6.98 -4.97
C ILE A 79 -0.11 5.63 -5.49
N ARG A 80 0.82 4.83 -6.02
CA ARG A 80 0.60 3.41 -6.34
C ARG A 80 1.31 2.57 -5.30
N TRP A 81 0.56 1.81 -4.53
CA TRP A 81 1.07 0.87 -3.54
C TRP A 81 1.12 -0.55 -4.10
N ASP A 82 2.13 -1.32 -3.71
CA ASP A 82 2.17 -2.77 -3.84
C ASP A 82 2.76 -3.42 -2.57
N ARG A 83 3.09 -4.71 -2.62
CA ARG A 83 3.65 -5.42 -1.46
C ARG A 83 5.09 -5.02 -1.12
N ALA A 84 5.82 -4.41 -2.07
CA ALA A 84 7.19 -3.97 -1.87
C ALA A 84 7.26 -2.52 -1.36
N GLY A 85 6.28 -1.68 -1.71
CA GLY A 85 6.25 -0.30 -1.23
C GLY A 85 5.26 0.58 -2.00
N ALA A 86 5.65 1.85 -2.19
CA ALA A 86 4.88 2.82 -2.94
C ALA A 86 5.73 3.53 -4.00
N VAL A 87 5.11 3.79 -5.15
CA VAL A 87 5.57 4.76 -6.14
C VAL A 87 4.71 6.01 -6.00
N VAL A 88 5.35 7.15 -5.84
CA VAL A 88 4.69 8.42 -5.52
C VAL A 88 5.01 9.42 -6.64
N SER A 89 3.97 10.08 -7.17
CA SER A 89 4.18 11.16 -8.14
C SER A 89 4.74 12.40 -7.48
N GLU A 90 5.31 13.29 -8.28
CA GLU A 90 5.48 14.69 -7.88
C GLU A 90 4.13 15.29 -7.45
N ARG A 91 4.16 16.24 -6.51
CA ARG A 91 2.95 16.96 -6.15
C ARG A 91 2.59 17.98 -7.22
N PHE A 92 1.30 18.07 -7.54
CA PHE A 92 0.80 19.10 -8.45
C PHE A 92 -0.32 19.90 -7.79
N ASN A 93 -0.48 21.16 -8.21
CA ASN A 93 -1.54 22.02 -7.72
C ASN A 93 -2.82 21.74 -8.51
N ILE A 94 -3.84 21.16 -7.88
CA ILE A 94 -5.10 20.78 -8.53
C ILE A 94 -5.83 21.98 -9.16
N LEU A 95 -5.65 23.18 -8.62
CA LEU A 95 -6.29 24.39 -9.16
C LEU A 95 -5.62 24.87 -10.47
N LYS A 96 -4.37 24.46 -10.71
CA LYS A 96 -3.62 24.79 -11.94
C LYS A 96 -3.59 23.64 -12.94
N HIS A 97 -3.56 22.40 -12.44
CA HIS A 97 -3.36 21.18 -13.21
C HIS A 97 -4.51 20.18 -12.96
N SER A 98 -5.75 20.64 -13.05
CA SER A 98 -6.93 19.80 -12.82
C SER A 98 -7.07 18.70 -13.87
N GLU A 99 -6.51 18.90 -15.07
CA GLU A 99 -6.45 17.94 -16.15
C GLU A 99 -5.74 16.65 -15.75
N LEU A 100 -4.69 16.71 -14.94
CA LEU A 100 -3.97 15.52 -14.45
C LEU A 100 -4.87 14.68 -13.56
N PHE A 101 -5.59 15.34 -12.65
CA PHE A 101 -6.53 14.69 -11.74
C PHE A 101 -7.68 14.04 -12.52
N CYS A 102 -8.32 14.78 -13.42
CA CYS A 102 -9.40 14.26 -14.27
C CYS A 102 -8.93 13.12 -15.18
N GLN A 103 -7.74 13.23 -15.78
CA GLN A 103 -7.18 12.22 -16.65
C GLN A 103 -6.90 10.92 -15.91
N PHE A 104 -6.45 10.99 -14.64
CA PHE A 104 -6.34 9.80 -13.81
C PHE A 104 -7.68 9.07 -13.68
N PHE A 105 -8.75 9.76 -13.29
CA PHE A 105 -10.07 9.11 -13.13
C PHE A 105 -10.60 8.57 -14.44
N TRP A 106 -10.41 9.30 -15.54
CA TRP A 106 -10.77 8.82 -16.87
C TRP A 106 -10.06 7.51 -17.19
N ARG A 107 -8.72 7.46 -17.07
CA ARG A 107 -7.94 6.25 -17.32
C ARG A 107 -8.35 5.13 -16.36
N PHE A 108 -8.45 5.43 -15.06
CA PHE A 108 -8.84 4.46 -14.03
C PHE A 108 -10.22 3.83 -14.30
N ALA A 109 -11.18 4.62 -14.78
CA ALA A 109 -12.51 4.14 -15.14
C ALA A 109 -12.50 3.18 -16.35
N HIS A 110 -11.53 3.32 -17.25
CA HIS A 110 -11.47 2.56 -18.51
C HIS A 110 -10.50 1.37 -18.47
N ILE A 111 -9.62 1.28 -17.47
CA ILE A 111 -8.75 0.12 -17.28
C ILE A 111 -9.49 -1.06 -16.65
N THR A 112 -8.98 -2.26 -16.92
CA THR A 112 -9.47 -3.55 -16.42
C THR A 112 -9.27 -3.71 -14.91
N ASP A 113 -9.96 -4.67 -14.29
CA ASP A 113 -9.79 -4.96 -12.87
C ASP A 113 -8.35 -5.39 -12.51
N ALA A 114 -7.69 -6.15 -13.40
CA ALA A 114 -6.29 -6.51 -13.23
C ALA A 114 -5.37 -5.28 -13.20
N GLU A 115 -5.61 -4.31 -14.09
CA GLU A 115 -4.86 -3.04 -14.14
C GLU A 115 -5.19 -2.13 -12.95
N ARG A 116 -6.42 -2.17 -12.43
CA ARG A 116 -6.80 -1.57 -11.13
C ARG A 116 -6.15 -2.28 -9.94
N GLY A 117 -5.45 -3.37 -10.20
CA GLY A 117 -4.63 -4.11 -9.24
C GLY A 117 -5.34 -5.24 -8.53
N TYR A 118 -6.54 -5.65 -8.96
CA TYR A 118 -7.15 -6.88 -8.47
C TYR A 118 -6.36 -8.11 -8.92
N ASP A 119 -6.20 -9.06 -8.00
CA ASP A 119 -5.59 -10.34 -8.33
C ASP A 119 -6.67 -11.30 -8.82
N LEU A 120 -6.84 -11.38 -10.14
CA LEU A 120 -7.88 -12.20 -10.77
C LEU A 120 -7.55 -13.70 -10.77
N THR A 121 -6.39 -14.11 -10.26
CA THR A 121 -6.03 -15.52 -10.13
C THR A 121 -6.52 -16.14 -8.83
N VAL A 122 -7.17 -15.36 -7.96
CA VAL A 122 -7.69 -15.87 -6.69
C VAL A 122 -9.06 -16.47 -6.91
N GLU A 123 -9.16 -17.76 -6.60
CA GLU A 123 -10.38 -18.56 -6.67
C GLU A 123 -10.71 -19.12 -5.28
N PRO A 124 -11.99 -19.40 -4.99
CA PRO A 124 -12.36 -20.17 -3.81
C PRO A 124 -11.64 -21.52 -3.80
N ALA A 125 -11.24 -21.99 -2.62
CA ALA A 125 -10.61 -23.30 -2.48
C ALA A 125 -11.60 -24.41 -2.90
N THR A 126 -11.08 -25.47 -3.52
CA THR A 126 -11.88 -26.69 -3.72
C THR A 126 -12.07 -27.45 -2.41
N PRO A 127 -13.09 -28.30 -2.27
CA PRO A 127 -13.29 -29.10 -1.06
C PRO A 127 -12.05 -29.93 -0.66
N GLU A 128 -11.32 -30.45 -1.65
CA GLU A 128 -10.09 -31.21 -1.42
C GLU A 128 -8.94 -30.32 -0.90
N GLN A 129 -8.83 -29.11 -1.42
CA GLN A 129 -7.86 -28.11 -0.93
C GLN A 129 -8.21 -27.65 0.47
N GLU A 130 -9.50 -27.45 0.77
CA GLU A 130 -9.98 -27.11 2.11
C GLU A 130 -9.63 -28.20 3.13
N GLU A 131 -9.85 -29.46 2.78
CA GLU A 131 -9.54 -30.58 3.67
C GLU A 131 -8.03 -30.75 3.86
N THR A 132 -7.25 -30.63 2.79
CA THR A 132 -5.78 -30.65 2.87
C THR A 132 -5.26 -29.53 3.77
N PHE A 133 -5.82 -28.32 3.63
CA PHE A 133 -5.47 -27.20 4.49
C PHE A 133 -5.84 -27.45 5.95
N ARG A 134 -7.04 -27.99 6.21
CA ARG A 134 -7.51 -28.33 7.56
C ARG A 134 -6.56 -29.30 8.24
N GLN A 135 -6.18 -30.38 7.57
CA GLN A 135 -5.25 -31.37 8.10
C GLN A 135 -3.88 -30.75 8.37
N ALA A 136 -3.32 -29.98 7.43
CA ALA A 136 -2.03 -29.32 7.60
C ALA A 136 -2.00 -28.36 8.80
N ILE A 137 -3.09 -27.61 9.04
CA ILE A 137 -3.21 -26.73 10.21
C ILE A 137 -3.29 -27.54 11.51
N GLN A 138 -4.07 -28.63 11.53
CA GLN A 138 -4.14 -29.51 12.70
C GLN A 138 -2.77 -30.10 13.05
N ASP A 139 -2.07 -30.63 12.05
CA ASP A 139 -0.73 -31.20 12.23
C ASP A 139 0.27 -30.14 12.72
N HIS A 140 0.19 -28.92 12.18
CA HIS A 140 1.01 -27.79 12.62
C HIS A 140 0.74 -27.44 14.09
N ILE A 141 -0.52 -27.37 14.51
CA ILE A 141 -0.88 -27.08 15.91
C ILE A 141 -0.35 -28.17 16.85
N ILE A 142 -0.53 -29.45 16.49
CA ILE A 142 -0.02 -30.59 17.27
C ILE A 142 1.50 -30.52 17.39
N HIS A 143 2.19 -30.22 16.28
CA HIS A 143 3.63 -30.02 16.27
C HIS A 143 4.02 -28.91 17.24
N GLN A 144 3.46 -27.70 17.11
CA GLN A 144 3.77 -26.56 17.99
C GLN A 144 3.54 -26.87 19.47
N GLN A 145 2.43 -27.53 19.82
CA GLN A 145 2.12 -27.89 21.21
C GLN A 145 3.15 -28.87 21.81
N LYS A 146 3.64 -29.85 21.03
CA LYS A 146 4.68 -30.77 21.49
C LYS A 146 5.98 -30.05 21.86
N TYR A 147 6.42 -29.05 21.07
CA TYR A 147 7.63 -28.28 21.40
C TYR A 147 7.44 -27.35 22.59
N THR A 148 6.23 -26.81 22.81
CA THR A 148 5.93 -26.00 23.99
C THR A 148 5.92 -26.83 25.28
N MET A 149 5.47 -28.09 25.23
CA MET A 149 5.47 -29.00 26.38
C MET A 149 6.88 -29.52 26.71
N ILE A 150 7.71 -29.81 25.71
CA ILE A 150 9.10 -30.27 25.91
C ILE A 150 9.97 -29.15 26.50
N GLY A 151 9.70 -27.87 26.18
CA GLY A 151 10.43 -26.73 26.73
C GLY A 151 10.11 -26.39 28.19
N LEU A 152 8.98 -26.89 28.72
CA LEU A 152 8.57 -26.69 30.12
C LEU A 152 9.05 -27.81 31.06
N ASP A 153 9.36 -29.00 30.53
CA ASP A 153 9.87 -30.14 31.31
C ASP A 153 11.40 -30.11 31.52
N SER A 154 12.09 -29.10 30.97
CA SER A 154 13.54 -28.91 31.03
C SER A 154 14.00 -27.69 31.85
N ALA A 155 13.12 -27.15 32.71
CA ALA A 155 13.43 -26.08 33.68
C ALA A 155 13.19 -26.57 35.12
#